data_AF-A0A7C2U2D7-F1
#
_entry.id   AF-A0A7C2U2D7-F1
#
_cell.length_a   1.000
_cell.length_b   1.000
_cell.length_c   1.000
_cell.angle_alpha   90.00
_cell.angle_beta   90.00
_cell.angle_gamma   90.00
#
_symmetry.space_group_name_H-M   'P 1'
#
loop_
_entity.id
_entity.type
_entity.pdbx_description
1 polymer ?
#
loop_
_entity_poly.entity_id
_entity_poly.type
_entity_poly.pdbx_seq_one_letter_code
_entity_poly.pdbx_strand_id
1 'polypeptide(L)' 'MQVLKGVVKSFDSAAYRATVQVAGSLAVWLEGVPVARSVPAAQVTTGRRCVVVFFDEANPQDAVVVAVYD' A
#
# COMPACT_ATOMS: atom_id res chain seq x y z
N MET A 1 4.38 14.17 -6.54
CA MET A 1 3.28 13.17 -6.55
C MET A 1 3.71 12.02 -7.42
N GLN A 2 3.90 10.85 -6.82
CA GLN A 2 4.46 9.68 -7.47
C GLN A 2 3.54 8.48 -7.30
N VAL A 3 3.46 7.64 -8.33
CA VAL A 3 2.70 6.40 -8.30
C VAL A 3 3.66 5.22 -8.42
N LEU A 4 3.63 4.33 -7.44
CA LEU A 4 4.46 3.13 -7.39
C LEU A 4 3.61 1.88 -7.30
N LYS A 5 4.15 0.79 -7.86
CA LYS A 5 3.61 -0.55 -7.65
C LYS A 5 4.16 -1.11 -6.34
N GLY A 6 3.40 -1.96 -5.68
CA GLY A 6 3.83 -2.65 -4.47
C GLY A 6 3.19 -4.02 -4.31
N VAL A 7 3.56 -4.70 -3.24
CA VAL A 7 2.99 -5.97 -2.80
C VAL A 7 2.56 -5.85 -1.36
N VAL A 8 1.32 -6.23 -1.06
CA VAL A 8 0.78 -6.25 0.30
C VAL A 8 1.51 -7.33 1.10
N LYS A 9 2.05 -6.96 2.26
CA LYS A 9 2.73 -7.87 3.19
C LYS A 9 1.83 -8.24 4.36
N SER A 10 1.08 -7.27 4.87
CA SER A 10 0.04 -7.48 5.89
C SER A 10 -1.04 -6.42 5.75
N PHE A 11 -2.21 -6.70 6.30
CA PHE A 11 -3.34 -5.77 6.34
C PHE A 11 -4.09 -5.90 7.66
N ASP A 12 -4.26 -4.78 8.34
CA ASP A 12 -5.14 -4.63 9.48
C ASP A 12 -6.47 -4.05 8.97
N SER A 13 -7.51 -4.90 8.93
CA SER A 13 -8.84 -4.50 8.48
C SER A 13 -9.59 -3.61 9.49
N ALA A 14 -9.23 -3.65 10.78
CA ALA A 14 -9.85 -2.83 11.82
C ALA A 14 -9.33 -1.39 11.72
N ALA A 15 -8.01 -1.21 11.61
CA ALA A 15 -7.39 0.10 11.40
C ALA A 15 -7.44 0.58 9.94
N TYR A 16 -7.72 -0.34 9.00
CA TYR A 16 -7.71 -0.12 7.55
C TYR A 16 -6.36 0.34 6.99
N ARG A 17 -5.30 -0.32 7.47
CA ARG A 17 -3.91 -0.01 7.15
C ARG A 17 -3.16 -1.26 6.69
N ALA A 18 -2.29 -1.10 5.71
CA ALA A 18 -1.49 -2.19 5.15
C ALA A 18 0.00 -1.92 5.32
N THR A 19 0.77 -3.00 5.42
CA THR A 19 2.20 -2.95 5.16
C THR A 19 2.44 -3.32 3.70
N VAL A 20 3.18 -2.48 2.98
CA VAL A 20 3.42 -2.64 1.54
C VAL A 20 4.92 -2.64 1.27
N GLN A 21 5.38 -3.61 0.48
CA GLN A 21 6.71 -3.59 -0.11
C GLN A 21 6.64 -2.92 -1.47
N VAL A 22 7.42 -1.86 -1.68
CA VAL A 22 7.43 -1.10 -2.95
C VAL A 22 8.25 -1.86 -4.00
N ALA A 23 7.71 -2.01 -5.21
CA ALA A 23 8.39 -2.67 -6.31
C ALA A 23 9.59 -1.83 -6.80
N GLY A 24 10.73 -2.48 -7.07
CA GLY A 24 11.98 -1.80 -7.45
C GLY A 24 12.92 -1.50 -6.29
N SER A 25 12.48 -1.71 -5.04
CA SER A 25 13.35 -1.73 -3.86
C SER A 25 12.98 -2.89 -2.96
N LEU A 26 13.85 -3.91 -2.88
CA LEU A 26 13.62 -5.07 -2.02
C LEU A 26 13.61 -4.71 -0.52
N ALA A 27 14.21 -3.57 -0.14
CA ALA A 27 14.44 -3.17 1.24
C ALA A 27 13.46 -2.12 1.79
N VAL A 28 12.59 -1.53 0.96
CA VAL A 28 11.65 -0.49 1.43
C VAL A 28 10.29 -1.10 1.73
N TRP A 29 9.98 -1.11 3.02
CA TRP A 29 8.71 -1.53 3.57
C TRP A 29 8.03 -0.30 4.12
N LEU A 30 6.82 -0.03 3.65
CA LEU A 30 5.97 1.02 4.20
C LEU A 30 4.98 0.36 5.15
N GLU A 31 5.09 0.69 6.42
CA GLU A 31 4.20 0.19 7.46
C GLU A 31 3.05 1.17 7.72
N GLY A 32 1.89 0.63 8.08
CA GLY A 32 0.76 1.47 8.48
C GLY A 32 0.18 2.33 7.36
N VAL A 33 0.40 1.97 6.09
CA VAL A 33 -0.10 2.75 4.94
C VAL A 33 -1.63 2.69 4.91
N PRO A 34 -2.33 3.83 4.94
CA PRO A 34 -3.78 3.85 4.81
C PRO A 34 -4.23 3.26 3.47
N VAL A 35 -5.28 2.43 3.50
CA VAL A 35 -5.92 1.87 2.31
C VAL A 35 -7.16 2.69 1.98
N ALA A 36 -7.37 3.01 0.70
CA ALA A 36 -8.56 3.69 0.24
C ALA A 36 -9.81 2.84 0.56
N ARG A 37 -10.81 3.46 1.18
CA ARG A 37 -12.05 2.78 1.63
C ARG A 37 -12.91 2.23 0.48
N SER A 38 -12.63 2.65 -0.76
CA SER A 38 -13.22 2.08 -1.98
C SER A 38 -12.69 0.69 -2.31
N VAL A 39 -11.50 0.32 -1.84
CA VAL A 39 -10.92 -1.02 -2.04
C VAL A 39 -11.51 -1.97 -1.01
N PRO A 40 -12.22 -3.05 -1.38
CA PRO A 40 -12.80 -3.97 -0.41
C PRO A 40 -11.74 -4.67 0.44
N ALA A 41 -11.94 -4.72 1.76
CA ALA A 41 -11.02 -5.37 2.71
C ALA A 41 -10.66 -6.81 2.31
N ALA A 42 -11.62 -7.58 1.80
CA ALA A 42 -11.42 -8.96 1.36
C ALA A 42 -10.43 -9.10 0.18
N GLN A 43 -10.16 -8.02 -0.56
CA GLN A 43 -9.22 -8.02 -1.67
C GLN A 43 -7.80 -7.64 -1.24
N VAL A 44 -7.62 -7.06 -0.03
CA VAL A 44 -6.32 -6.63 0.50
C VAL A 44 -5.64 -7.80 1.22
N THR A 45 -5.18 -8.77 0.43
CA THR A 45 -4.56 -10.00 0.93
C THR A 45 -3.05 -9.97 0.79
N THR A 46 -2.33 -10.59 1.72
CA THR A 46 -0.86 -10.74 1.63
C THR A 46 -0.45 -11.40 0.32
N GLY A 47 0.62 -10.89 -0.30
CA GLY A 47 1.17 -11.37 -1.58
C GLY A 47 0.54 -10.72 -2.81
N ARG A 48 -0.61 -10.05 -2.66
CA ARG A 48 -1.30 -9.38 -3.76
C ARG A 48 -0.62 -8.09 -4.16
N ARG A 49 -0.67 -7.75 -5.45
CA ARG A 49 -0.10 -6.50 -5.93
C ARG A 49 -1.02 -5.32 -5.61
N CYS A 50 -0.42 -4.14 -5.47
CA CYS A 50 -1.16 -2.92 -5.18
C CYS A 50 -0.52 -1.70 -5.85
N VAL A 51 -1.30 -0.62 -5.91
CA VAL A 51 -0.84 0.71 -6.35
C VAL A 51 -0.80 1.61 -5.12
N VAL A 52 0.36 2.23 -4.91
CA VAL A 52 0.60 3.21 -3.84
C VAL A 52 0.82 4.57 -4.49
N VAL A 53 0.07 5.57 -4.02
CA VAL A 53 0.25 6.96 -4.42
C VAL A 53 0.93 7.70 -3.27
N PHE A 54 2.02 8.38 -3.57
CA PHE A 54 2.70 9.32 -2.66
C PHE A 54 2.30 10.73 -3.07
N PHE A 55 1.73 11.48 -2.14
CA PHE A 55 1.41 12.88 -2.38
C PHE A 55 2.69 13.73 -2.32
N ASP A 56 3.50 13.50 -1.29
CA ASP A 56 4.86 14.01 -1.14
C ASP A 56 5.90 12.87 -1.23
N GLU A 57 6.83 12.98 -2.18
CA GLU A 57 7.87 11.98 -2.43
C GLU A 57 8.95 11.98 -1.33
N ALA A 58 9.12 13.11 -0.62
CA ALA A 58 10.04 13.22 0.50
C ALA A 58 9.44 12.65 1.80
N ASN A 59 8.11 12.47 1.86
CA ASN A 59 7.42 11.93 3.02
C ASN A 59 6.78 10.56 2.71
N PRO A 60 7.48 9.45 2.99
CA PRO A 60 6.93 8.11 2.76
C PRO A 60 5.69 7.78 3.61
N GLN A 61 5.38 8.58 4.65
CA GLN A 61 4.15 8.42 5.43
C GLN A 61 2.93 9.06 4.75
N ASP A 62 3.14 9.92 3.75
CA ASP A 62 2.07 10.56 2.97
C ASP A 62 1.71 9.74 1.73
N ALA A 63 1.48 8.45 1.97
CA ALA A 63 1.18 7.46 0.96
C ALA A 63 -0.18 6.79 1.21
N VAL A 64 -0.90 6.45 0.14
CA VAL A 64 -2.18 5.73 0.20
C VAL A 64 -2.18 4.58 -0.80
N VAL A 65 -2.71 3.43 -0.37
CA VAL A 65 -3.06 2.34 -1.30
C VAL A 65 -4.39 2.65 -1.95
N VAL A 66 -4.40 2.90 -3.26
CA VAL A 66 -5.62 3.27 -4.01
C VAL A 66 -6.26 2.10 -4.74
N ALA A 67 -5.49 1.04 -5.00
CA ALA A 67 -5.97 -0.15 -5.70
C ALA A 67 -5.16 -1.38 -5.28
N VAL A 68 -5.84 -2.53 -5.27
CA VAL A 68 -5.23 -3.86 -5.21
C VAL A 68 -5.63 -4.62 -6.47
N TYR A 69 -4.70 -5.41 -6.99
CA TYR A 69 -4.86 -6.17 -8.22
C TYR A 69 -3.98 -7.41 -8.15
N ASP A 70 -4.33 -8.41 -8.96
CA ASP A 70 -3.59 -9.66 -9.19
C ASP A 70 -2.88 -10.22 -7.93
#